data_AF-A0A2N7VTD9-F1
#
_entry.id   AF-A0A2N7VTD9-F1
#
_cell.length_a   1.000
_cell.length_b   1.000
_cell.length_c   1.000
_cell.angle_alpha   90.00
_cell.angle_beta   90.00
_cell.angle_gamma   90.00
#
_symmetry.space_group_name_H-M   'P 1'
#
loop_
_entity.id
_entity.type
_entity.pdbx_description
1 polymer ?
#
loop_
_entity_poly.entity_id
_entity_poly.type
_entity_poly.pdbx_seq_one_letter_code
_entity_poly.pdbx_strand_id
1 'polypeptide(L)'
;MRDLDCHEARLVYSAWADAFGLAQQWRAPRDPRWLSVVRASPAALRGVAATLGYIALLRERASSAIVRGEPIDRWFEFALKYREVNCLGVTGIATRGELSEAEARGVRVLRCMAQQDWPQVSARIAMLTAPEPSHGRGDAGGSSRAPGFVLERIDVGRCLSISAAVARQASNASMERGDK
;
A
#
# COMPACT_ATOMS: atom_id res chain seq x y z
N MET A 1 5.99 28.47 -5.59
CA MET A 1 6.62 27.15 -5.33
C MET A 1 5.60 26.01 -5.52
N ARG A 2 4.88 25.97 -6.65
CA ARG A 2 3.89 24.91 -6.98
C ARG A 2 4.10 24.31 -8.39
N ASP A 3 4.83 25.00 -9.28
CA ASP A 3 5.06 24.52 -10.65
C ASP A 3 6.22 23.52 -10.79
N LEU A 4 7.25 23.60 -9.93
CA LEU A 4 8.39 22.68 -9.98
C LEU A 4 7.99 21.23 -9.73
N ASP A 5 7.13 21.00 -8.72
CA ASP A 5 6.64 19.65 -8.39
C ASP A 5 5.81 19.04 -9.53
N CYS A 6 5.11 19.86 -10.31
CA CYS A 6 4.34 19.43 -11.47
C CYS A 6 5.25 19.02 -12.64
N HIS A 7 6.33 19.76 -12.88
CA HIS A 7 7.28 19.47 -13.96
C HIS A 7 8.13 18.22 -13.67
N GLU A 8 8.65 18.09 -12.44
CA GLU A 8 9.44 16.95 -12.02
C GLU A 8 8.60 15.66 -11.93
N ALA A 9 7.34 15.77 -11.49
CA ALA A 9 6.38 14.67 -11.59
C ALA A 9 6.10 14.32 -13.07
N ARG A 10 5.87 15.30 -13.94
CA ARG A 10 5.64 15.04 -15.37
C ARG A 10 6.82 14.35 -16.04
N LEU A 11 8.06 14.72 -15.72
CA LEU A 11 9.25 14.08 -16.30
C LEU A 11 9.40 12.62 -15.87
N VAL A 12 9.18 12.32 -14.59
CA VAL A 12 9.24 10.93 -14.08
C VAL A 12 8.09 10.08 -14.64
N TYR A 13 6.94 10.70 -14.90
CA TYR A 13 5.72 10.00 -15.32
C TYR A 13 5.37 10.15 -16.80
N SER A 14 6.17 10.84 -17.63
CA SER A 14 5.84 11.07 -19.04
C SER A 14 5.73 9.75 -19.80
N ALA A 15 6.75 8.88 -19.71
CA ALA A 15 6.74 7.58 -20.37
C ALA A 15 5.54 6.69 -19.99
N TRP A 16 5.09 6.78 -18.72
CA TRP A 16 3.92 6.04 -18.24
C TRP A 16 2.61 6.72 -18.65
N ALA A 17 2.54 8.04 -18.54
CA ALA A 17 1.37 8.82 -18.95
C ALA A 17 1.14 8.66 -20.47
N ASP A 18 2.21 8.59 -21.26
CA ASP A 18 2.15 8.34 -22.69
C ASP A 18 1.70 6.91 -22.98
N ALA A 19 2.27 5.90 -22.30
CA ALA A 19 1.89 4.50 -22.47
C ALA A 19 0.41 4.21 -22.16
N PHE A 20 -0.21 4.96 -21.25
CA PHE A 20 -1.62 4.80 -20.86
C PHE A 20 -2.55 5.92 -21.36
N GLY A 21 -2.05 6.86 -22.17
CA GLY A 21 -2.86 7.96 -22.72
C GLY A 21 -3.35 8.99 -21.68
N LEU A 22 -2.63 9.14 -20.58
CA LEU A 22 -3.01 9.96 -19.41
C LEU A 22 -2.44 11.39 -19.43
N ALA A 23 -1.69 11.75 -20.48
CA ALA A 23 -0.98 13.03 -20.61
C ALA A 23 -1.88 14.27 -20.40
N GLN A 24 -3.16 14.22 -20.81
CA GLN A 24 -4.09 15.35 -20.68
C GLN A 24 -4.75 15.50 -19.30
N GLN A 25 -4.69 14.49 -18.43
CA GLN A 25 -5.39 14.49 -17.13
C GLN A 25 -4.46 14.48 -15.91
N TRP A 26 -3.14 14.59 -16.14
CA TRP A 26 -2.15 14.55 -15.07
C TRP A 26 -2.14 15.86 -14.27
N ARG A 27 -2.68 15.82 -13.05
CA ARG A 27 -2.59 16.90 -12.06
C ARG A 27 -1.55 16.52 -11.01
N ALA A 28 -0.91 17.51 -10.38
CA ALA A 28 -0.06 17.27 -9.22
C ALA A 28 -0.87 16.63 -8.08
N PRO A 29 -0.28 15.73 -7.26
CA PRO A 29 -0.94 15.21 -6.08
C PRO A 29 -1.26 16.35 -5.11
N ARG A 30 -2.33 16.23 -4.32
CA ARG A 30 -2.63 17.22 -3.27
C ARG A 30 -1.57 17.15 -2.18
N ASP A 31 -1.08 15.96 -1.87
CA ASP A 31 0.03 15.75 -0.95
C ASP A 31 1.35 15.44 -1.71
N PRO A 32 2.40 16.27 -1.60
CA PRO A 32 3.65 16.07 -2.34
C PRO A 32 4.39 14.79 -1.93
N ARG A 33 4.10 14.21 -0.76
CA ARG A 33 4.72 12.95 -0.29
C ARG A 33 4.38 11.76 -1.19
N TRP A 34 3.32 11.86 -1.99
CA TRP A 34 3.04 10.87 -3.02
C TRP A 34 4.25 10.66 -3.92
N LEU A 35 4.93 11.72 -4.35
CA LEU A 35 6.07 11.62 -5.26
C LEU A 35 7.17 10.73 -4.68
N SER A 36 7.46 10.83 -3.38
CA SER A 36 8.42 9.93 -2.71
C SER A 36 7.97 8.47 -2.73
N VAL A 37 6.68 8.21 -2.54
CA VAL A 37 6.11 6.85 -2.53
C VAL A 37 6.12 6.24 -3.92
N VAL A 38 5.66 6.97 -4.94
CA VAL A 38 5.51 6.42 -6.30
C VAL A 38 6.83 6.34 -7.08
N ARG A 39 7.87 7.08 -6.64
CA ARG A 39 9.25 6.94 -7.13
C ARG A 39 10.01 5.78 -6.49
N ALA A 40 9.50 5.20 -5.41
CA ALA A 40 10.12 4.05 -4.78
C ALA A 40 10.20 2.87 -5.77
N SER A 41 11.22 2.03 -5.60
CA SER A 41 11.34 0.81 -6.41
C SER A 41 10.11 -0.09 -6.21
N PRO A 42 9.77 -0.98 -7.16
CA PRO A 42 8.65 -1.91 -7.00
C PRO A 42 8.73 -2.73 -5.70
N ALA A 43 9.92 -3.16 -5.30
CA ALA A 43 10.14 -3.90 -4.05
C ALA A 43 9.86 -3.04 -2.81
N ALA A 44 10.28 -1.77 -2.80
CA ALA A 44 9.98 -0.84 -1.72
C ALA A 44 8.47 -0.54 -1.66
N LEU A 45 7.82 -0.38 -2.81
CA LEU A 45 6.37 -0.13 -2.86
C LEU A 45 5.55 -1.33 -2.40
N ARG A 46 6.01 -2.56 -2.66
CA ARG A 46 5.45 -3.79 -2.06
C ARG A 46 5.65 -3.82 -0.54
N GLY A 47 6.81 -3.41 -0.04
CA GLY A 47 7.05 -3.26 1.40
C GLY A 47 6.14 -2.23 2.06
N VAL A 48 5.88 -1.11 1.39
CA VAL A 48 4.88 -0.10 1.81
C VAL A 48 3.49 -0.73 1.86
N ALA A 49 3.08 -1.45 0.81
CA ALA A 49 1.80 -2.15 0.77
C ALA A 49 1.70 -3.15 1.94
N ALA A 50 2.64 -4.09 2.07
CA ALA A 50 2.67 -5.06 3.15
C ALA A 50 2.57 -4.39 4.53
N THR A 51 3.33 -3.32 4.79
CA THR A 51 3.28 -2.57 6.05
C THR A 51 1.89 -1.99 6.32
N LEU A 52 1.28 -1.33 5.32
CA LEU A 52 -0.07 -0.76 5.47
C LEU A 52 -1.13 -1.85 5.67
N GLY A 53 -0.99 -2.99 5.00
CA GLY A 53 -1.89 -4.12 5.18
C GLY A 53 -1.77 -4.77 6.55
N TYR A 54 -0.54 -4.93 7.07
CA TYR A 54 -0.33 -5.36 8.45
C TYR A 54 -0.91 -4.38 9.46
N ILE A 55 -0.74 -3.06 9.27
CA ILE A 55 -1.40 -2.05 10.12
C ILE A 55 -2.92 -2.22 10.07
N ALA A 56 -3.49 -2.47 8.89
CA ALA A 56 -4.91 -2.67 8.72
C ALA A 56 -5.40 -3.94 9.46
N LEU A 57 -4.68 -5.05 9.34
CA LEU A 57 -4.93 -6.31 10.04
C LEU A 57 -4.79 -6.18 11.57
N LEU A 58 -3.78 -5.45 12.05
CA LEU A 58 -3.58 -5.17 13.48
C LEU A 58 -4.67 -4.26 14.06
N ARG A 59 -5.41 -3.54 13.22
CA ARG A 59 -6.50 -2.63 13.61
C ARG A 59 -7.89 -3.26 13.54
N GLU A 60 -8.04 -4.37 12.83
CA GLU A 60 -9.19 -5.24 13.03
C GLU A 60 -9.23 -5.68 14.50
N ARG A 61 -10.30 -6.34 14.96
CA ARG A 61 -10.30 -6.95 16.30
C ARG A 61 -9.31 -8.12 16.30
N ALA A 62 -8.02 -7.80 16.31
CA ALA A 62 -6.93 -8.72 16.21
C ALA A 62 -6.93 -9.54 17.49
N SER A 63 -6.96 -10.87 17.33
CA SER A 63 -6.69 -11.75 18.45
C SER A 63 -5.37 -11.33 19.08
N SER A 64 -5.31 -11.21 20.41
CA SER A 64 -4.07 -10.92 21.15
C SER A 64 -2.91 -11.87 20.78
N ALA A 65 -3.21 -13.02 20.17
CA ALA A 65 -2.26 -13.96 19.61
C ALA A 65 -1.44 -13.40 18.41
N ILE A 66 -1.98 -12.47 17.61
CA ILE A 66 -1.27 -11.85 16.49
C ILE A 66 -0.19 -10.88 17.01
N VAL A 67 -0.52 -10.11 18.05
CA VAL A 67 0.38 -9.10 18.62
C VAL A 67 1.50 -9.71 19.47
N ARG A 68 1.28 -10.90 20.04
CA ARG A 68 2.25 -11.60 20.90
C ARG A 68 3.18 -12.58 20.15
N GLY A 69 2.96 -12.78 18.85
CA GLY A 69 3.82 -13.65 18.03
C GLY A 69 5.14 -12.98 17.63
N GLU A 70 6.14 -13.78 17.29
CA GLU A 70 7.35 -13.27 16.64
C GLU A 70 7.02 -12.59 15.31
N PRO A 71 7.75 -11.52 14.94
CA PRO A 71 7.56 -10.86 13.65
C PRO A 71 7.76 -11.82 12.49
N ILE A 72 6.80 -11.82 11.56
CA ILE A 72 6.82 -12.71 10.39
C ILE A 72 7.87 -12.25 9.38
N ASP A 73 7.99 -10.94 9.22
CA ASP A 73 8.96 -10.31 8.35
C ASP A 73 9.26 -8.87 8.84
N ARG A 74 10.24 -8.22 8.21
CA ARG A 74 10.62 -6.84 8.52
C ARG A 74 9.51 -5.81 8.32
N TRP A 75 8.54 -6.05 7.44
CA TRP A 75 7.42 -5.13 7.19
C TRP A 75 6.38 -5.21 8.31
N PHE A 76 6.22 -6.39 8.90
CA PHE A 76 5.44 -6.57 10.11
C PHE A 76 6.05 -5.81 11.29
N GLU A 77 7.38 -5.80 11.43
CA GLU A 77 8.06 -4.97 12.45
C GLU A 77 7.78 -3.47 12.27
N PHE A 78 7.80 -2.97 11.03
CA PHE A 78 7.38 -1.60 10.74
C PHE A 78 5.93 -1.35 11.11
N ALA A 79 5.04 -2.29 10.79
CA ALA A 79 3.63 -2.17 11.13
C ALA A 79 3.44 -2.10 12.65
N LEU A 80 4.15 -2.91 13.43
CA LEU A 80 4.14 -2.85 14.89
C LEU A 80 4.65 -1.51 15.42
N LYS A 81 5.69 -0.92 14.81
CA LYS A 81 6.23 0.40 15.18
C LYS A 81 5.22 1.53 14.96
N TYR A 82 4.43 1.46 13.90
CA TYR A 82 3.48 2.51 13.51
C TYR A 82 2.01 2.19 13.84
N ARG A 83 1.71 1.07 14.51
CA ARG A 83 0.34 0.60 14.76
C ARG A 83 -0.54 1.63 15.49
N GLU A 84 0.04 2.38 16.41
CA GLU A 84 -0.65 3.39 17.22
C GLU A 84 -1.00 4.65 16.42
N VAL A 85 -0.38 4.84 15.24
CA VAL A 85 -0.69 5.97 14.37
C VAL A 85 -2.08 5.76 13.79
N ASN A 86 -3.05 6.58 14.23
CA ASN A 86 -4.45 6.49 13.83
C ASN A 86 -4.69 6.95 12.38
N CYS A 87 -4.14 6.20 11.42
CA CYS A 87 -4.15 6.49 9.99
C CYS A 87 -5.28 5.76 9.24
N LEU A 88 -5.79 4.64 9.76
CA LEU A 88 -6.80 3.81 9.11
C LEU A 88 -7.87 3.36 10.11
N GLY A 89 -9.13 3.30 9.70
CA GLY A 89 -10.21 2.62 10.40
C GLY A 89 -10.63 1.40 9.59
N VAL A 90 -10.65 0.22 10.22
CA VAL A 90 -10.95 -1.05 9.56
C VAL A 90 -11.94 -1.82 10.41
N THR A 91 -12.96 -2.39 9.78
CA THR A 91 -13.82 -3.39 10.39
C THR A 91 -13.60 -4.75 9.77
N GLY A 92 -13.60 -5.76 10.64
CA GLY A 92 -13.24 -7.14 10.30
C GLY A 92 -12.75 -7.91 11.52
N ILE A 93 -12.56 -9.21 11.32
CA ILE A 93 -11.89 -10.09 12.28
C ILE A 93 -10.71 -10.71 11.54
N ALA A 94 -9.51 -10.31 11.95
CA ALA A 94 -8.27 -10.87 11.40
C ALA A 94 -7.83 -12.09 12.21
N THR A 95 -7.49 -13.15 11.49
CA THR A 95 -6.84 -14.36 11.96
C THR A 95 -5.37 -14.35 11.56
N ARG A 96 -4.53 -15.13 12.26
CA ARG A 96 -3.10 -15.22 11.95
C ARG A 96 -2.82 -15.72 10.53
N GLY A 97 -3.71 -16.54 9.97
CA GLY A 97 -3.59 -17.05 8.60
C GLY A 97 -3.70 -15.96 7.52
N GLU A 98 -4.41 -14.86 7.81
CA GLU A 98 -4.60 -13.74 6.88
C GLU A 98 -3.42 -12.77 6.84
N LEU A 99 -2.39 -12.98 7.68
CA LEU A 99 -1.16 -12.19 7.63
C LEU A 99 -0.41 -12.38 6.30
N SER A 100 -0.59 -13.51 5.62
CA SER A 100 -0.08 -13.73 4.26
C SER A 100 -0.75 -12.84 3.21
N GLU A 101 -1.95 -12.30 3.50
CA GLU A 101 -2.69 -11.39 2.61
C GLU A 101 -2.35 -9.91 2.84
N ALA A 102 -1.40 -9.60 3.73
CA ALA A 102 -1.07 -8.23 4.10
C ALA A 102 -0.71 -7.36 2.88
N GLU A 103 0.08 -7.86 1.93
CA GLU A 103 0.39 -7.10 0.72
C GLU A 103 -0.87 -6.75 -0.07
N ALA A 104 -1.79 -7.70 -0.27
CA ALA A 104 -3.04 -7.47 -1.01
C ALA A 104 -3.95 -6.46 -0.30
N ARG A 105 -4.13 -6.57 1.02
CA ARG A 105 -4.89 -5.58 1.83
C ARG A 105 -4.23 -4.20 1.78
N GLY A 106 -2.90 -4.17 1.83
CA GLY A 106 -2.10 -2.97 1.66
C GLY A 106 -2.28 -2.26 0.32
N VAL A 107 -2.30 -3.03 -0.77
CA VAL A 107 -2.59 -2.49 -2.11
C VAL A 107 -4.00 -1.88 -2.14
N ARG A 108 -5.00 -2.52 -1.51
CA ARG A 108 -6.35 -1.93 -1.39
C ARG A 108 -6.31 -0.58 -0.66
N VAL A 109 -5.58 -0.49 0.45
CA VAL A 109 -5.39 0.78 1.19
C VAL A 109 -4.74 1.85 0.30
N LEU A 110 -3.62 1.54 -0.36
CA LEU A 110 -2.91 2.47 -1.25
C LEU A 110 -3.79 2.96 -2.40
N ARG A 111 -4.60 2.08 -3.00
CA ARG A 111 -5.55 2.46 -4.05
C ARG A 111 -6.62 3.41 -3.53
N CYS A 112 -7.18 3.16 -2.35
CA CYS A 112 -8.15 4.07 -1.75
C CYS A 112 -7.52 5.44 -1.43
N MET A 113 -6.28 5.47 -0.92
CA MET A 113 -5.54 6.72 -0.73
C MET A 113 -5.37 7.47 -2.06
N ALA A 114 -4.95 6.77 -3.12
CA ALA A 114 -4.77 7.37 -4.43
C ALA A 114 -6.09 7.91 -4.99
N GLN A 115 -7.19 7.17 -4.88
CA GLN A 115 -8.50 7.65 -5.35
C GLN A 115 -8.97 8.93 -4.63
N GLN A 116 -8.60 9.12 -3.36
CA GLN A 116 -8.97 10.33 -2.61
C GLN A 116 -8.07 11.54 -2.93
N ASP A 117 -6.80 11.30 -3.26
CA ASP A 117 -5.78 12.36 -3.31
C ASP A 117 -5.14 12.56 -4.68
N TRP A 118 -4.85 11.46 -5.38
CA TRP A 118 -4.22 11.46 -6.70
C TRP A 118 -4.71 10.27 -7.58
N PRO A 119 -5.94 10.34 -8.13
CA PRO A 119 -6.59 9.20 -8.78
C PRO A 119 -5.77 8.59 -9.94
N GLN A 120 -4.97 9.41 -10.60
CA GLN A 120 -4.18 9.03 -11.77
C GLN A 120 -3.20 7.90 -11.43
N VAL A 121 -2.61 7.85 -10.23
CA VAL A 121 -1.68 6.78 -9.86
C VAL A 121 -2.36 5.50 -9.36
N SER A 122 -3.69 5.49 -9.18
CA SER A 122 -4.41 4.31 -8.70
C SER A 122 -4.24 3.10 -9.63
N ALA A 123 -4.18 3.31 -10.95
CA ALA A 123 -3.98 2.22 -11.92
C ALA A 123 -2.59 1.59 -11.79
N ARG A 124 -1.55 2.40 -11.57
CA ARG A 124 -0.18 1.92 -11.33
C ARG A 124 -0.09 1.11 -10.04
N ILE A 125 -0.75 1.58 -8.97
CA ILE A 125 -0.79 0.85 -7.70
C ILE A 125 -1.49 -0.51 -7.88
N ALA A 126 -2.55 -0.58 -8.71
CA ALA A 126 -3.23 -1.83 -8.99
C ALA A 126 -2.35 -2.87 -9.68
N MET A 127 -1.33 -2.45 -10.45
CA MET A 127 -0.36 -3.36 -11.08
C MET A 127 0.60 -4.03 -10.08
N LEU A 128 0.61 -3.61 -8.81
CA LEU A 128 1.37 -4.32 -7.77
C LEU A 128 0.75 -5.68 -7.43
N THR A 129 -0.57 -5.81 -7.61
CA THR A 129 -1.25 -7.09 -7.43
C THR A 129 -0.84 -8.01 -8.58
N ALA A 130 -0.38 -9.22 -8.26
CA ALA A 130 -0.27 -10.26 -9.28
C ALA A 130 -1.67 -10.49 -9.89
N PRO A 131 -1.79 -10.79 -11.20
CA PRO A 131 -3.05 -11.30 -11.71
C PRO A 131 -3.43 -12.52 -10.88
N GLU A 132 -4.63 -12.51 -10.29
CA GLU A 132 -5.18 -13.68 -9.61
C GLU A 132 -4.99 -14.89 -10.54
N PRO A 133 -4.37 -15.99 -10.09
CA PRO A 133 -4.39 -17.20 -10.87
C PRO A 133 -5.87 -17.54 -11.04
N SER A 134 -6.36 -17.42 -12.27
CA SER A 134 -7.73 -17.73 -12.64
C SER A 134 -8.05 -19.11 -12.07
N HIS A 135 -8.75 -19.15 -10.93
CA HIS A 135 -9.24 -20.40 -10.39
C HIS A 135 -10.28 -20.85 -11.39
N GLY A 136 -9.90 -21.85 -12.19
CA GLY A 136 -10.78 -22.52 -13.12
C GLY A 136 -12.05 -22.91 -12.39
N ARG A 137 -13.15 -22.31 -12.85
CA ARG A 137 -14.53 -22.78 -12.81
C ARG A 137 -14.67 -24.23 -12.29
N GLY A 138 -15.21 -24.38 -11.08
CA GLY A 138 -15.59 -25.65 -10.48
C GLY A 138 -16.44 -25.46 -9.22
N ASP A 139 -17.76 -25.39 -9.44
CA ASP A 139 -18.87 -25.77 -8.55
C ASP A 139 -19.16 -25.07 -7.21
N ALA A 140 -20.28 -24.35 -7.25
CA ALA A 140 -21.47 -24.49 -6.42
C ALA A 140 -21.32 -24.92 -4.93
N GLY A 141 -21.77 -24.01 -4.06
CA GLY A 141 -22.24 -24.37 -2.73
C GLY A 141 -21.39 -23.81 -1.60
N GLY A 142 -21.76 -22.63 -1.12
CA GLY A 142 -21.18 -22.04 0.08
C GLY A 142 -20.62 -20.66 -0.18
N SER A 143 -21.49 -19.65 -0.10
CA SER A 143 -21.05 -18.29 0.22
C SER A 143 -20.51 -18.28 1.66
N SER A 144 -19.33 -18.87 1.87
CA SER A 144 -18.47 -18.48 2.98
C SER A 144 -17.76 -17.22 2.54
N ARG A 145 -18.52 -16.13 2.47
CA ARG A 145 -17.97 -14.78 2.37
C ARG A 145 -17.26 -14.57 3.69
N ALA A 146 -15.94 -14.84 3.73
CA ALA A 146 -15.12 -14.50 4.88
C ALA A 146 -15.48 -13.06 5.31
N PRO A 147 -15.68 -12.79 6.62
CA PRO A 147 -16.15 -11.49 7.09
C PRO A 147 -15.22 -10.42 6.54
N GLY A 148 -15.75 -9.66 5.59
CA GLY A 148 -14.93 -8.94 4.62
C GLY A 148 -14.12 -7.82 5.29
N PHE A 149 -12.85 -7.73 4.93
CA PHE A 149 -12.04 -6.54 5.17
C PHE A 149 -12.73 -5.29 4.60
N VAL A 150 -13.22 -4.42 5.48
CA VAL A 150 -13.86 -3.15 5.14
C VAL A 150 -13.02 -1.99 5.68
N LEU A 151 -12.60 -1.10 4.77
CA LEU A 151 -11.95 0.17 5.11
C LEU A 151 -13.02 1.22 5.38
N GLU A 152 -13.16 1.64 6.63
CA GLU A 152 -14.15 2.65 7.05
C GLU A 152 -13.62 4.07 6.92
N ARG A 153 -12.33 4.25 7.24
CA ARG A 153 -11.70 5.56 7.30
C ARG A 153 -10.25 5.47 6.85
N ILE A 154 -9.80 6.47 6.10
CA ILE A 154 -8.41 6.63 5.71
C ILE A 154 -8.02 8.09 5.95
N ASP A 155 -6.94 8.29 6.70
CA ASP A 155 -6.24 9.57 6.78
C ASP A 155 -5.04 9.52 5.85
N VAL A 156 -5.24 10.02 4.62
CA VAL A 156 -4.23 9.94 3.56
C VAL A 156 -2.91 10.56 3.99
N GLY A 157 -2.93 11.70 4.67
CA GLY A 157 -1.71 12.39 5.10
C GLY A 157 -0.88 11.58 6.10
N ARG A 158 -1.54 10.91 7.07
CA ARG A 158 -0.85 10.01 8.01
C ARG A 158 -0.37 8.73 7.34
N CYS A 159 -1.18 8.12 6.48
CA CYS A 159 -0.76 6.95 5.71
C CYS A 159 0.43 7.25 4.81
N LEU A 160 0.48 8.43 4.19
CA LEU A 160 1.61 8.89 3.38
C LEU A 160 2.86 9.14 4.21
N SER A 161 2.75 9.67 5.43
CA SER A 161 3.90 9.75 6.36
C SER A 161 4.55 8.39 6.57
N ILE A 162 3.74 7.38 6.88
CA ILE A 162 4.22 6.01 7.12
C ILE A 162 4.81 5.44 5.84
N SER A 163 4.10 5.58 4.71
CA SER A 163 4.53 5.10 3.40
C SER A 163 5.88 5.68 2.99
N ALA A 164 6.07 6.99 3.14
CA ALA A 164 7.33 7.64 2.82
C ALA A 164 8.46 7.21 3.77
N ALA A 165 8.18 6.98 5.06
CA ALA A 165 9.16 6.47 6.00
C ALA A 165 9.62 5.05 5.64
N VAL A 166 8.67 4.16 5.33
CA VAL A 166 8.95 2.78 4.91
C VAL A 166 9.71 2.75 3.59
N ALA A 167 9.28 3.54 2.59
CA ALA A 167 9.95 3.62 1.29
C ALA A 167 11.41 4.05 1.42
N ARG A 168 11.71 5.08 2.22
CA ARG A 168 13.09 5.52 2.47
C ARG A 168 13.94 4.43 3.11
N GLN A 169 13.40 3.74 4.11
CA GLN A 169 14.15 2.71 4.82
C GLN A 169 14.38 1.46 3.97
N ALA A 170 13.42 1.12 3.10
CA ALA A 170 13.58 0.07 2.10
C ALA A 170 14.71 0.38 1.11
N SER A 171 14.80 1.64 0.64
CA SER A 171 15.87 2.09 -0.26
C SER A 171 17.25 2.02 0.39
N ASN A 172 17.38 2.44 1.65
CA ASN A 172 18.66 2.39 2.37
C ASN A 172 19.15 0.94 2.55
N ALA A 173 18.23 0.03 2.90
CA ALA A 173 18.56 -1.39 3.07
C ALA A 173 18.94 -2.11 1.75
N SER A 174 18.60 -1.54 0.59
CA SER A 174 19.03 -2.02 -0.71
C SER A 174 20.43 -1.51 -1.09
N MET A 175 20.80 -0.29 -0.70
CA MET A 175 22.18 0.22 -0.90
C MET A 175 23.19 -0.57 -0.07
N GLU A 176 22.90 -0.86 1.19
CA GLU A 176 23.80 -1.63 2.08
C GLU A 176 24.05 -3.08 1.61
N ARG A 177 23.19 -3.63 0.76
CA ARG A 177 23.34 -4.97 0.16
C ARG A 177 24.07 -4.97 -1.18
N GLY A 178 24.19 -3.82 -1.84
CA GLY A 178 24.86 -3.69 -3.14
C GLY A 178 26.38 -3.48 -3.05
N ASP A 179 26.91 -3.23 -1.85
CA ASP A 179 28.34 -3.00 -1.56
C ASP A 179 29.06 -4.26 -1.03
N LYS A 180 28.61 -5.46 -1.40
CA LYS A 180 29.30 -6.72 -1.07
C LYS A 180 29.49 -7.61 -2.29
#